data_AF-A0A3R9QVT8-F1
#
_entry.id   AF-A0A3R9QVT8-F1
#
_cell.length_a   1.000
_cell.length_b   1.000
_cell.length_c   1.000
_cell.angle_alpha   90.00
_cell.angle_beta   90.00
_cell.angle_gamma   90.00
#
_symmetry.space_group_name_H-M   'P 1'
#
loop_
_entity.id
_entity.type
_entity.pdbx_description
1 polymer ?
#
loop_
_entity_poly.entity_id
_entity_poly.type
_entity_poly.pdbx_seq_one_letter_code
_entity_poly.pdbx_strand_id
1 'polypeptide(L)'
;MRETLIKCLNDGGIRHFIGPVWSTDGVYRETLGKFRRFRDNGVLAVDMETSAIFAVAKYRNIEAASAQVISDILTEKGWLQAFYEKSVKESMEVLLKAALETLSKS
;
A
#
# COMPACT_ATOMS: atom_id res chain seq x y z
N MET A 1 -8.48 -1.20 -13.58
CA MET A 1 -7.51 -1.94 -12.71
C MET A 1 -7.85 -1.98 -11.22
N ARG A 2 -8.17 -0.86 -10.54
CA ARG A 2 -8.47 -0.83 -9.08
C ARG A 2 -9.61 -1.78 -8.66
N GLU A 3 -10.77 -1.68 -9.31
CA GLU A 3 -11.94 -2.50 -8.98
C GLU A 3 -11.67 -3.99 -9.20
N THR A 4 -10.94 -4.34 -10.27
CA THR A 4 -10.52 -5.71 -10.55
C THR A 4 -9.64 -6.28 -9.43
N LEU A 5 -8.69 -5.48 -8.92
CA LEU A 5 -7.84 -5.89 -7.81
C LEU A 5 -8.65 -6.10 -6.52
N ILE A 6 -9.54 -5.16 -6.18
CA ILE A 6 -10.42 -5.27 -5.00
C ILE A 6 -11.29 -6.53 -5.10
N LYS A 7 -11.89 -6.79 -6.28
CA LYS A 7 -12.66 -8.00 -6.52
C LYS A 7 -11.80 -9.26 -6.33
N CYS A 8 -10.59 -9.29 -6.87
CA CYS A 8 -9.68 -10.42 -6.73
C CYS A 8 -9.34 -10.70 -5.26
N LEU A 9 -9.09 -9.66 -4.46
CA LEU A 9 -8.83 -9.78 -3.02
C LEU A 9 -10.07 -10.27 -2.26
N ASN A 10 -11.26 -9.78 -2.61
CA ASN A 10 -12.53 -10.23 -2.02
C ASN A 10 -12.81 -11.71 -2.34
N ASP A 11 -12.70 -12.11 -3.61
CA ASP A 11 -12.93 -13.48 -4.07
C ASP A 11 -11.94 -14.46 -3.39
N GLY A 12 -10.70 -14.00 -3.15
CA GLY A 12 -9.68 -14.76 -2.42
C GLY A 12 -9.85 -14.77 -0.90
N GLY A 13 -10.86 -14.09 -0.35
CA GLY A 13 -11.07 -13.98 1.11
C GLY A 13 -9.95 -13.24 1.84
N ILE A 14 -9.18 -12.40 1.13
CA ILE A 14 -8.02 -11.69 1.67
C ILE A 14 -8.51 -10.43 2.38
N ARG A 15 -8.33 -10.36 3.70
CA ARG A 15 -8.65 -9.16 4.48
C ARG A 15 -7.77 -8.00 4.03
N HIS A 16 -8.40 -6.88 3.68
CA HIS A 16 -7.70 -5.67 3.24
C HIS A 16 -8.49 -4.42 3.65
N PHE A 17 -7.82 -3.28 3.54
CA PHE A 17 -8.41 -1.96 3.77
C PHE A 17 -8.21 -1.10 2.52
N ILE A 18 -9.15 -0.20 2.27
CA ILE A 18 -9.14 0.68 1.10
C ILE A 18 -9.02 2.12 1.61
N GLY A 19 -7.97 2.82 1.18
CA GLY A 19 -7.75 4.21 1.56
C GLY A 19 -6.52 4.82 0.93
N PRO A 20 -6.26 6.11 1.19
CA PRO A 20 -5.11 6.81 0.65
C PRO A 20 -3.80 6.38 1.31
N VAL A 21 -2.72 6.51 0.56
CA VAL A 21 -1.34 6.26 0.99
C VAL A 21 -0.53 7.54 0.78
N TRP A 22 0.28 7.89 1.77
CA TRP A 22 1.22 9.00 1.69
C TRP A 22 2.54 8.50 1.11
N SER A 23 2.96 9.00 -0.05
CA SER A 23 4.32 8.73 -0.55
C SER A 23 5.32 9.79 -0.05
N THR A 24 6.49 9.35 0.41
CA THR A 24 7.56 10.21 0.94
C THR A 24 8.91 9.92 0.27
N ASP A 25 9.71 10.96 0.02
CA ASP A 25 11.10 10.82 -0.46
C ASP A 25 12.11 10.67 0.70
N GLY A 26 11.65 10.69 1.95
CA GLY A 26 12.52 10.71 3.12
C GLY A 26 11.96 9.94 4.29
N VAL A 27 12.29 8.66 4.38
CA VAL A 27 11.89 7.75 5.47
C VAL A 27 12.28 8.28 6.86
N TYR A 28 13.46 8.91 6.99
CA TYR A 28 13.88 9.52 8.26
C TYR A 28 13.32 10.94 8.51
N ARG A 29 12.44 11.44 7.63
CA ARG A 29 11.81 12.78 7.70
C ARG A 29 10.30 12.70 7.93
N GLU A 30 9.84 11.60 8.50
CA GLU A 30 8.47 11.35 8.96
C GLU A 30 8.22 11.99 10.33
N THR A 31 8.27 13.32 10.38
CA THR A 31 8.08 14.10 11.62
C THR A 31 6.69 13.86 12.24
N LEU A 32 6.57 13.99 13.57
CA LEU A 32 5.30 13.84 14.30
C LEU A 32 4.15 14.70 13.74
N GLY A 33 4.46 15.94 13.30
CA GLY A 33 3.47 16.82 12.68
C GLY A 33 2.91 16.28 11.36
N LYS A 34 3.76 15.69 10.51
CA LYS A 34 3.33 15.00 9.27
C LYS A 34 2.51 13.77 9.58
N PHE A 35 2.99 12.93 10.52
CA PHE A 35 2.28 11.73 10.96
C PHE A 35 0.85 12.07 11.38
N ARG A 36 0.67 13.02 12.31
CA ARG A 36 -0.66 13.45 12.78
C ARG A 36 -1.50 13.98 11.63
N ARG A 37 -0.93 14.87 10.80
CA ARG A 37 -1.64 15.42 9.63
C ARG A 37 -2.16 14.32 8.71
N PHE A 38 -1.35 13.33 8.34
CA PHE A 38 -1.78 12.28 7.42
C PHE A 38 -2.79 11.33 8.07
N ARG A 39 -2.54 10.92 9.32
CA ARG A 39 -3.48 10.11 10.11
C ARG A 39 -4.85 10.78 10.22
N ASP A 40 -4.88 12.06 10.60
CA ASP A 40 -6.12 12.80 10.82
C ASP A 40 -6.88 13.07 9.50
N ASN A 41 -6.21 12.94 8.35
CA ASN A 41 -6.81 12.96 7.01
C ASN A 41 -7.19 11.55 6.48
N GLY A 42 -7.11 10.50 7.32
CA GLY A 42 -7.51 9.15 6.96
C GLY A 42 -6.52 8.38 6.07
N VAL A 43 -5.26 8.82 6.01
CA VAL A 43 -4.20 8.04 5.33
C VAL A 43 -3.90 6.78 6.12
N LEU A 44 -3.86 5.64 5.42
CA LEU A 44 -3.73 4.32 6.02
C LEU A 44 -2.28 3.83 6.12
N ALA A 45 -1.43 4.23 5.18
CA ALA A 45 -0.05 3.79 5.08
C ALA A 45 0.86 4.87 4.50
N VAL A 46 2.16 4.67 4.67
CA VAL A 46 3.23 5.46 4.04
C VAL A 46 4.06 4.54 3.15
N ASP A 47 4.44 5.01 1.97
CA ASP A 47 5.38 4.35 1.06
C ASP A 47 6.26 5.39 0.34
N MET A 48 6.97 5.02 -0.72
CA MET A 48 7.82 5.95 -1.46
C MET A 48 7.45 6.05 -2.95
N GLU A 49 6.58 5.17 -3.47
CA GLU A 49 6.38 4.99 -4.92
C GLU A 49 4.96 5.30 -5.41
N THR A 50 3.92 5.10 -4.60
CA THR A 50 2.52 5.08 -5.12
C THR A 50 2.14 6.37 -5.85
N SER A 51 2.51 7.54 -5.30
CA SER A 51 2.21 8.83 -5.94
C SER A 51 2.88 8.99 -7.32
N ALA A 52 4.12 8.53 -7.46
CA ALA A 52 4.87 8.60 -8.71
C ALA A 52 4.29 7.64 -9.77
N ILE A 53 3.97 6.41 -9.37
CA ILE A 53 3.31 5.43 -10.25
C ILE A 53 1.99 5.97 -10.78
N PHE A 54 1.14 6.52 -9.91
CA PHE A 54 -0.14 7.10 -10.32
C PHE A 54 0.00 8.36 -11.18
N ALA A 55 1.01 9.20 -10.91
CA ALA A 55 1.30 10.36 -11.75
C ALA A 55 1.70 9.95 -13.17
N VAL A 56 2.59 8.96 -13.32
CA VAL A 56 3.02 8.44 -14.63
C VAL A 56 1.87 7.74 -15.34
N ALA A 57 1.09 6.92 -14.63
CA ALA A 57 -0.06 6.23 -15.22
C ALA A 57 -1.09 7.22 -15.78
N LYS A 58 -1.38 8.28 -15.02
CA LYS A 58 -2.24 9.38 -15.46
C LYS A 58 -1.66 10.10 -16.69
N TYR A 59 -0.36 10.41 -16.69
CA TYR A 59 0.31 11.06 -17.82
C TYR A 59 0.27 10.20 -19.10
N ARG A 60 0.41 8.88 -18.96
CA ARG A 60 0.38 7.92 -20.08
C ARG A 60 -1.03 7.46 -20.46
N ASN A 61 -2.07 7.91 -19.76
CA ASN A 61 -3.45 7.46 -19.92
C ASN A 61 -3.59 5.93 -19.85
N ILE A 62 -2.90 5.31 -18.88
CA ILE A 62 -2.98 3.88 -18.59
C ILE A 62 -3.58 3.65 -17.20
N GLU A 63 -4.18 2.49 -16.99
CA GLU A 63 -4.69 2.12 -15.68
C GLU A 63 -3.55 1.72 -14.73
N ALA A 64 -3.69 2.08 -13.46
CA ALA A 64 -2.81 1.65 -12.37
C ALA A 64 -3.61 1.34 -11.11
N ALA A 65 -3.08 0.46 -10.27
CA ALA A 65 -3.57 0.17 -8.93
C ALA A 65 -2.35 -0.12 -8.03
N SER A 66 -2.52 0.11 -6.73
CA SER A 66 -1.49 -0.17 -5.72
C SER A 66 -2.14 -0.92 -4.56
N ALA A 67 -1.40 -1.86 -4.00
CA ALA A 67 -1.74 -2.57 -2.78
C ALA A 67 -0.45 -2.87 -2.02
N GLN A 68 -0.48 -2.70 -0.70
CA GLN A 68 0.68 -2.85 0.17
C GLN A 68 0.43 -3.96 1.21
N VAL A 69 1.48 -4.71 1.52
CA VAL A 69 1.53 -5.51 2.75
C VAL A 69 2.14 -4.65 3.83
N ILE A 70 1.46 -4.54 4.98
CA ILE A 70 1.97 -3.79 6.12
C ILE A 70 3.12 -4.57 6.76
N SER A 71 4.34 -4.06 6.61
CA SER A 71 5.57 -4.67 7.13
C SER A 71 5.99 -4.14 8.49
N ASP A 72 5.37 -3.06 8.96
CA ASP A 72 5.74 -2.35 10.17
C ASP A 72 4.66 -1.32 10.52
N ILE A 73 4.72 -0.79 11.75
CA ILE A 73 3.76 0.17 12.26
C ILE A 73 4.50 1.43 12.71
N LEU A 74 4.22 2.54 12.05
CA LEU A 74 4.64 3.86 12.49
C LEU A 74 3.68 4.39 13.56
N THR A 75 4.21 4.80 14.71
CA THR A 75 3.45 5.34 15.83
C THR A 75 4.00 6.70 16.25
N GLU A 76 3.24 7.45 17.06
CA GLU A 76 3.75 8.70 17.67
C GLU A 76 5.00 8.49 18.54
N LYS A 77 5.23 7.26 19.02
CA LYS A 77 6.34 6.91 19.91
C LYS A 77 7.52 6.28 19.18
N GLY A 78 7.42 6.07 17.86
CA GLY A 78 8.46 5.46 17.05
C GLY A 78 7.96 4.34 16.15
N TRP A 79 8.90 3.54 15.67
CA TRP A 79 8.72 2.57 14.59
C TRP A 79 8.75 1.13 15.12
N LEU A 80 7.66 0.40 14.92
CA LEU A 80 7.55 -1.03 15.26
C LEU A 80 7.78 -1.87 14.01
N GLN A 81 8.99 -2.40 13.87
CA GLN A 81 9.43 -3.14 12.69
C GLN A 81 8.94 -4.59 12.72
N ALA A 82 8.40 -5.08 11.61
CA ALA A 82 8.00 -6.48 11.43
C ALA A 82 8.41 -7.05 10.05
N PHE A 83 9.28 -6.37 9.29
CA PHE A 83 9.56 -6.73 7.89
C PHE A 83 10.26 -8.08 7.69
N TYR A 84 10.86 -8.65 8.75
CA TYR A 84 11.43 -9.99 8.74
C TYR A 84 10.49 -11.07 9.30
N GLU A 85 9.29 -10.69 9.75
CA GLU A 85 8.31 -11.65 10.25
C GLU A 85 7.83 -12.56 9.13
N LYS A 86 7.68 -13.84 9.46
CA LYS A 86 7.21 -14.86 8.51
C LYS A 86 5.85 -14.48 7.92
N SER A 87 4.97 -13.89 8.73
CA SER A 87 3.63 -13.45 8.33
C SER A 87 3.65 -12.36 7.25
N VAL A 88 4.64 -11.47 7.27
CA VAL A 88 4.80 -10.42 6.25
C VAL A 88 5.20 -11.05 4.92
N LYS A 89 6.12 -12.02 4.94
CA LYS A 89 6.51 -12.78 3.74
C LYS A 89 5.33 -13.59 3.17
N GLU A 90 4.59 -14.30 4.02
CA GLU A 90 3.39 -15.05 3.62
C GLU A 90 2.33 -14.13 3.00
N SER A 91 2.11 -12.95 3.60
CA SER A 91 1.19 -11.95 3.06
C SER A 91 1.65 -11.40 1.72
N MET A 92 2.96 -11.21 1.51
CA MET A 92 3.53 -10.82 0.21
C MET A 92 3.28 -11.88 -0.86
N GLU A 93 3.48 -13.16 -0.54
CA GLU A 93 3.20 -14.26 -1.47
C GLU A 93 1.72 -14.32 -1.86
N VAL A 94 0.81 -14.08 -0.91
CA VAL A 94 -0.63 -13.99 -1.15
C VAL A 94 -0.96 -12.80 -2.05
N LEU A 95 -0.43 -11.61 -1.74
CA LEU A 95 -0.69 -10.41 -2.53
C LEU A 95 -0.12 -10.52 -3.95
N LEU A 96 1.06 -11.12 -4.13
CA LEU A 96 1.67 -11.35 -5.43
C LEU A 96 0.78 -12.24 -6.31
N LYS A 97 0.22 -13.33 -5.76
CA LYS A 97 -0.73 -14.18 -6.49
C LYS A 97 -1.96 -13.40 -6.93
N ALA A 98 -2.57 -12.62 -6.02
CA ALA A 98 -3.72 -11.79 -6.34
C ALA A 98 -3.41 -10.74 -7.43
N ALA A 99 -2.20 -10.15 -7.40
CA ALA A 99 -1.75 -9.21 -8.42
C ALA A 99 -1.59 -9.89 -9.78
N LEU A 100 -0.97 -11.07 -9.84
CA LEU A 100 -0.83 -11.85 -11.08
C LEU A 100 -2.19 -12.26 -11.66
N GLU A 101 -3.12 -12.70 -10.81
CA GLU A 101 -4.49 -13.03 -11.23
C GLU A 101 -5.25 -11.81 -11.76
N THR A 102 -5.06 -10.65 -11.12
CA THR A 102 -5.67 -9.38 -11.57
C THR A 102 -5.14 -9.00 -12.95
N LEU A 103 -3.82 -9.09 -13.15
CA LEU A 103 -3.17 -8.75 -14.42
C LEU A 103 -3.52 -9.74 -15.54
N SER A 104 -3.74 -11.01 -15.21
CA SER A 104 -4.13 -12.04 -16.20
C SER A 104 -5.58 -11.91 -16.68
N LYS A 105 -6.41 -11.17 -15.96
CA LYS A 105 -7.83 -10.91 -16.28
C LYS A 105 -8.05 -9.54 -16.94
N SER A 106 -6.99 -8.74 -17.08
CA SER A 106 -7.00 -7.41 -17.71
C SER A 106 -6.57 -7.46 -19.16
#